data_AF-A0A7J3Y0Z0-F1
#
_entry.id   AF-A0A7J3Y0Z0-F1
#
_cell.length_a   1.000
_cell.length_b   1.000
_cell.length_c   1.000
_cell.angle_alpha   90.00
_cell.angle_beta   90.00
_cell.angle_gamma   90.00
#
_symmetry.space_group_name_H-M   'P 1'
#
loop_
_entity.id
_entity.type
_entity.pdbx_description
1 polymer ?
#
loop_
_entity_poly.entity_id
_entity_poly.type
_entity_poly.pdbx_seq_one_letter_code
_entity_poly.pdbx_strand_id
1 'polypeptide(L)'
;MFDQYATLTIIGVIILLIGIALYATRKKGGLMLTLIGGLWLFTMGLYYGLAATKLYGSRSILLNVIGIIILIVGAALSIVYIKKYLGQAKR
;
A
#
# COMPACT_ATOMS: atom_id res chain seq x y z
N MET A 1 5.10 -20.00 -16.34
CA MET A 1 5.05 -19.91 -14.86
C MET A 1 4.31 -18.63 -14.55
N PHE A 2 3.09 -18.68 -13.99
CA PHE A 2 2.38 -17.45 -13.62
C PHE A 2 3.19 -16.73 -12.55
N ASP A 3 3.49 -15.46 -12.77
CA ASP A 3 4.15 -14.62 -11.78
C ASP A 3 3.19 -14.45 -10.60
N GLN A 4 3.53 -15.12 -9.49
CA GLN A 4 2.71 -15.16 -8.28
C GLN A 4 2.41 -13.74 -7.77
N TYR A 5 3.35 -12.80 -7.90
CA TYR A 5 3.18 -11.42 -7.45
C TYR A 5 2.25 -10.64 -8.39
N ALA A 6 2.35 -10.86 -9.70
CA ALA A 6 1.40 -10.30 -10.66
C ALA A 6 -0.03 -10.79 -10.37
N THR A 7 -0.19 -12.07 -10.06
CA THR A 7 -1.49 -12.67 -9.70
C THR A 7 -2.08 -12.03 -8.43
N LEU A 8 -1.26 -11.87 -7.38
CA LEU A 8 -1.69 -11.20 -6.13
C LEU A 8 -2.04 -9.72 -6.36
N THR A 9 -1.37 -9.05 -7.29
CA THR A 9 -1.68 -7.67 -7.67
C THR A 9 -3.03 -7.58 -8.34
N ILE A 10 -3.32 -8.47 -9.29
CA ILE A 10 -4.61 -8.54 -9.99
C ILE A 10 -5.75 -8.81 -9.00
N ILE A 11 -5.56 -9.74 -8.06
CA ILE A 11 -6.55 -10.00 -7.00
C ILE A 11 -6.83 -8.74 -6.19
N GLY A 12 -5.78 -7.99 -5.83
CA GLY A 12 -5.92 -6.70 -5.16
C GLY A 12 -6.75 -5.68 -5.94
N VAL A 13 -6.52 -5.57 -7.25
CA VAL A 13 -7.30 -4.70 -8.15
C VAL A 13 -8.77 -5.12 -8.16
N ILE A 14 -9.05 -6.42 -8.28
CA ILE A 14 -10.42 -6.94 -8.28
C ILE A 14 -11.13 -6.59 -6.96
N ILE A 15 -10.48 -6.83 -5.81
CA ILE A 15 -11.04 -6.50 -4.49
C ILE A 15 -11.32 -5.00 -4.38
N LEU A 16 -10.41 -4.14 -4.86
CA LEU A 16 -10.62 -2.70 -4.85
C LEU A 16 -11.82 -2.30 -5.72
N LEU A 17 -11.94 -2.83 -6.93
CA LEU A 17 -13.05 -2.53 -7.83
C LEU A 17 -14.40 -2.97 -7.24
N ILE A 18 -14.46 -4.16 -6.64
CA ILE A 18 -15.65 -4.65 -5.93
C ILE A 18 -15.99 -3.74 -4.74
N GLY A 19 -14.98 -3.35 -3.96
CA GLY A 19 -15.15 -2.42 -2.84
C GLY A 19 -15.73 -1.09 -3.28
N ILE A 20 -15.18 -0.49 -4.34
CA ILE A 20 -15.65 0.78 -4.92
C ILE A 20 -17.10 0.64 -5.40
N ALA A 21 -17.44 -0.43 -6.11
CA ALA A 21 -18.80 -0.67 -6.59
C ALA A 21 -19.80 -0.84 -5.42
N LEU A 22 -19.42 -1.55 -4.36
CA LEU A 22 -20.24 -1.72 -3.16
C LEU A 22 -20.37 -0.40 -2.38
N TYR A 23 -19.31 0.40 -2.32
CA TYR A 23 -19.33 1.71 -1.69
C TYR A 23 -20.25 2.69 -2.45
N ALA A 24 -20.17 2.70 -3.77
CA ALA A 24 -21.04 3.50 -4.64
C ALA A 24 -22.52 3.14 -4.48
N THR A 25 -22.83 1.85 -4.28
CA THR A 25 -24.20 1.37 -4.02
C THR A 25 -24.64 1.49 -2.56
N ARG A 26 -23.86 2.18 -1.71
CA ARG A 26 -24.10 2.39 -0.26
C ARG A 26 -24.30 1.09 0.53
N LYS A 27 -23.74 -0.02 0.06
CA LYS A 27 -23.81 -1.31 0.77
C LYS A 27 -22.86 -1.31 1.97
N LYS A 28 -23.34 -1.83 3.09
CA LYS A 28 -22.54 -2.01 4.30
C LYS A 28 -21.36 -2.92 3.97
N GLY A 29 -20.13 -2.47 4.24
CA GLY A 29 -18.89 -3.18 3.92
C GLY A 29 -18.13 -2.67 2.68
N GLY A 30 -18.77 -1.87 1.80
CA GLY A 30 -18.10 -1.32 0.61
C GLY A 30 -16.86 -0.47 0.96
N LEU A 31 -16.98 0.42 1.95
CA LEU A 31 -15.85 1.23 2.43
C LEU A 31 -14.68 0.37 2.92
N MET A 32 -14.97 -0.69 3.67
CA MET A 32 -13.94 -1.55 4.25
C MET A 32 -13.22 -2.36 3.16
N LEU A 33 -13.95 -2.89 2.18
CA LEU A 33 -13.37 -3.56 1.02
C LEU A 33 -12.50 -2.61 0.17
N THR A 34 -12.94 -1.37 -0.04
CA THR A 34 -12.14 -0.35 -0.73
C THR A 34 -10.84 -0.06 0.02
N LEU A 35 -10.90 0.06 1.35
CA LEU A 35 -9.71 0.26 2.17
C LEU A 35 -8.77 -0.95 2.10
N ILE A 36 -9.29 -2.18 2.18
CA ILE A 36 -8.49 -3.41 2.07
C ILE A 36 -7.80 -3.48 0.70
N GLY A 37 -8.54 -3.29 -0.39
CA GLY A 37 -7.97 -3.30 -1.75
C GLY A 37 -6.95 -2.17 -1.95
N GLY A 38 -7.24 -0.98 -1.44
CA GLY A 38 -6.34 0.17 -1.52
C GLY A 38 -5.04 -0.05 -0.74
N LEU A 39 -5.13 -0.53 0.50
CA LEU A 39 -3.95 -0.87 1.32
C LEU A 39 -3.14 -2.00 0.68
N TRP A 40 -3.80 -3.01 0.12
CA TRP A 40 -3.12 -4.11 -0.55
C TRP A 40 -2.32 -3.65 -1.77
N LEU A 41 -2.94 -2.84 -2.64
CA LEU A 41 -2.26 -2.28 -3.81
C LEU A 41 -1.14 -1.32 -3.43
N PHE A 42 -1.31 -0.56 -2.34
CA PHE A 42 -0.24 0.26 -1.78
C PHE A 42 0.95 -0.61 -1.35
N THR A 43 0.71 -1.71 -0.64
CA THR A 43 1.76 -2.67 -0.26
C THR A 43 2.45 -3.27 -1.49
N MET A 44 1.69 -3.67 -2.53
CA MET A 44 2.27 -4.17 -3.77
C MET A 44 3.11 -3.11 -4.50
N GLY A 45 2.66 -1.85 -4.51
CA GLY A 45 3.42 -0.72 -5.05
C GLY A 45 4.76 -0.52 -4.34
N LEU A 46 4.78 -0.61 -3.01
CA LEU A 46 6.02 -0.59 -2.22
C LEU A 46 6.92 -1.78 -2.53
N TYR A 47 6.36 -2.99 -2.65
CA TYR A 47 7.10 -4.18 -3.03
C TYR A 47 7.80 -3.99 -4.38
N TYR A 48 7.07 -3.62 -5.44
CA TYR A 48 7.66 -3.42 -6.77
C TYR A 48 8.68 -2.26 -6.79
N GLY A 49 8.42 -1.16 -6.08
CA GLY A 49 9.35 -0.04 -5.99
C GLY A 49 10.67 -0.40 -5.31
N LEU A 50 10.61 -1.14 -4.20
CA LEU A 50 11.82 -1.60 -3.49
C LEU A 50 12.51 -2.75 -4.23
N ALA A 51 11.77 -3.62 -4.90
CA ALA A 51 12.34 -4.68 -5.73
C ALA A 51 13.07 -4.09 -6.96
N ALA A 52 12.51 -3.08 -7.63
CA ALA A 52 13.14 -2.41 -8.78
C ALA A 52 14.46 -1.74 -8.40
N THR A 53 14.57 -1.21 -7.18
CA THR A 53 15.80 -0.62 -6.64
C THR A 53 16.77 -1.64 -6.05
N LYS A 54 16.43 -2.94 -6.08
CA LYS A 54 17.18 -4.04 -5.46
C LYS A 54 17.38 -3.87 -3.95
N LEU A 55 16.53 -3.08 -3.29
CA LEU A 55 16.50 -2.91 -1.84
C LEU A 55 15.63 -3.95 -1.14
N TYR A 56 14.85 -4.71 -1.91
CA TYR A 56 14.03 -5.81 -1.42
C TYR A 56 14.35 -7.11 -2.17
N GLY A 57 14.53 -8.21 -1.42
CA GLY A 57 14.90 -9.51 -2.00
C GLY A 57 16.37 -9.62 -2.43
N SER A 58 17.21 -8.65 -2.06
CA SER A 58 18.64 -8.73 -2.33
C SER A 58 19.31 -9.79 -1.46
N ARG A 59 20.31 -10.48 -2.01
CA ARG A 59 21.20 -11.36 -1.22
C ARG A 59 22.04 -10.58 -0.20
N SER A 60 22.16 -9.26 -0.37
CA SER A 60 22.86 -8.39 0.57
C SER A 60 21.92 -7.93 1.68
N ILE A 61 22.22 -8.34 2.91
CA ILE A 61 21.51 -7.89 4.13
C ILE A 61 21.51 -6.36 4.25
N LEU A 62 22.61 -5.71 3.88
CA LEU A 62 22.76 -4.26 3.97
C LEU A 62 21.70 -3.51 3.14
N LEU A 63 21.42 -3.99 1.91
CA LEU A 63 20.42 -3.37 1.04
C LEU A 63 18.99 -3.56 1.58
N ASN A 64 18.71 -4.72 2.18
CA ASN A 64 17.42 -4.97 2.82
C ASN A 64 17.22 -4.06 4.05
N VAL A 65 18.27 -3.83 4.86
CA VAL A 65 18.22 -2.89 5.99
C VAL A 65 17.97 -1.46 5.52
N ILE A 66 18.63 -1.02 4.45
CA ILE A 66 18.38 0.31 3.85
C ILE A 66 16.92 0.43 3.39
N GLY A 67 16.37 -0.60 2.74
CA GLY A 67 14.96 -0.64 2.34
C GLY A 67 14.01 -0.47 3.52
N ILE A 68 14.27 -1.14 4.65
CA ILE A 68 13.47 -1.02 5.88
C ILE A 68 13.56 0.39 6.46
N ILE A 69 14.75 1.00 6.51
CA ILE A 69 14.93 2.37 7.01
C ILE A 69 14.10 3.36 6.19
N ILE A 70 14.14 3.24 4.85
CA ILE A 70 13.35 4.10 3.96
C ILE A 70 11.85 3.96 4.25
N LEU A 71 11.38 2.73 4.49
CA LEU A 71 9.99 2.44 4.84
C LEU A 71 9.57 3.11 6.16
N ILE A 72 10.41 3.00 7.20
CA ILE A 72 10.16 3.61 8.52
C ILE A 72 10.14 5.14 8.42
N VAL A 73 11.13 5.73 7.74
CA VAL A 73 11.22 7.18 7.57
C VAL A 73 10.04 7.71 6.75
N GLY A 74 9.69 7.04 5.65
CA GLY A 74 8.52 7.39 4.84
C GLY A 74 7.21 7.32 5.62
N ALA A 75 7.03 6.30 6.47
CA ALA A 75 5.89 6.18 7.36
C ALA A 75 5.85 7.32 8.40
N ALA A 76 6.98 7.63 9.05
CA ALA A 76 7.06 8.72 10.01
C ALA A 76 6.73 10.08 9.38
N LEU A 77 7.27 10.38 8.20
CA LEU A 77 6.96 11.60 7.45
C LEU A 77 5.48 11.67 7.06
N SER A 78 4.89 10.56 6.62
CA SER A 78 3.48 10.48 6.30
C SER A 78 2.60 10.79 7.52
N ILE A 79 2.94 10.25 8.69
CA ILE A 79 2.21 10.55 9.94
C ILE A 79 2.34 12.03 10.32
N VAL A 80 3.53 12.62 10.22
CA VAL A 80 3.74 14.04 10.52
C VAL A 80 2.92 14.92 9.58
N TYR A 81 2.94 14.59 8.28
CA TYR A 81 2.16 15.30 7.27
C TYR A 81 0.65 15.19 7.57
N ILE A 82 0.14 13.97 7.75
CA ILE A 82 -1.27 13.71 8.11
C ILE A 82 -1.65 14.53 9.36
N LYS A 83 -0.84 14.52 10.43
CA LYS A 83 -1.11 15.31 11.64
C LYS A 83 -1.16 16.82 11.38
N LYS A 84 -0.26 17.33 10.54
CA LYS A 84 -0.21 18.76 10.19
C LYS A 84 -1.48 19.21 9.45
N TYR A 85 -2.02 18.40 8.54
CA TYR A 85 -3.18 18.77 7.71
C TYR A 85 -4.53 18.38 8.35
N LEU A 86 -4.65 17.22 9.01
CA LEU A 86 -5.86 16.86 9.77
C LEU A 86 -6.02 17.69 11.04
N GLY A 87 -4.93 18.16 11.65
CA GLY A 87 -4.98 19.09 12.79
C GLY A 87 -5.50 20.48 12.41
N GLN A 88 -5.35 20.88 11.14
CA GLN A 88 -5.89 22.15 10.63
C GLN A 88 -7.38 22.06 10.24
N ALA A 89 -7.87 20.90 9.81
CA ALA A 89 -9.28 20.69 9.46
C ALA A 89 -10.25 20.68 10.68
N LYS A 90 -9.71 20.72 11.91
CA LYS A 90 -10.47 20.74 13.17
C LYS A 90 -10.57 22.13 13.82
N ARG A 91 -10.01 23.17 13.20
CA ARG A 91 -10.17 24.59 13.58
C ARG A 91 -11.06 25.28 12.55
#